data_AF-A0A352VMH2-F1
#
_entry.id   AF-A0A352VMH2-F1
#
_cell.length_a   1.000
_cell.length_b   1.000
_cell.length_c   1.000
_cell.angle_alpha   90.00
_cell.angle_beta   90.00
_cell.angle_gamma   90.00
#
_symmetry.space_group_name_H-M   'P 1'
#
loop_
_entity.id
_entity.type
_entity.pdbx_description
1 polymer ?
#
loop_
_entity_poly.entity_id
_entity_poly.type
_entity_poly.pdbx_seq_one_letter_code
_entity_poly.pdbx_strand_id
1 'polypeptide(L)'
;VETRRPDGLWMFTAVVAFVPIVAVVALGPDQAAPVASCDVLASLALPNGTITGAEAIEAGAFVPPMRPGRSMSAGQRRQFEALPAFCRVTATLTPSSDS
;
A
#
# COMPACT_ATOMS: atom_id res chain seq x y z
N VAL A 1 -30.12 44.26 22.91
CA VAL A 1 -29.36 44.09 24.17
C VAL A 1 -28.47 42.88 24.01
N GLU A 2 -27.17 43.15 24.10
CA GLU A 2 -26.02 42.30 23.79
C GLU A 2 -26.05 40.94 24.51
N THR A 3 -26.10 39.83 23.77
CA THR A 3 -25.90 38.48 24.32
C THR A 3 -24.41 38.17 24.45
N ARG A 4 -23.77 38.74 25.48
CA ARG A 4 -22.41 38.32 25.90
C ARG A 4 -22.51 36.94 26.56
N ARG A 5 -22.33 35.85 25.79
CA ARG A 5 -22.15 34.48 26.31
C ARG A 5 -20.80 34.38 27.04
N PRO A 6 -20.76 34.01 28.34
CA PRO A 6 -19.52 33.92 29.10
C PRO A 6 -19.05 32.48 29.32
N ASP A 7 -18.99 31.59 28.33
CA ASP A 7 -18.75 30.16 28.61
C ASP A 7 -17.71 29.50 27.69
N GLY A 8 -16.61 30.19 27.46
CA GLY A 8 -15.51 29.68 26.62
C GLY A 8 -14.32 29.14 27.41
N LEU A 9 -14.28 29.23 28.74
CA LEU A 9 -13.09 28.87 29.52
C LEU A 9 -13.27 27.57 30.34
N TRP A 10 -14.51 27.16 30.60
CA TRP A 10 -14.85 25.97 31.39
C TRP A 10 -14.84 24.67 30.59
N MET A 11 -15.03 24.73 29.27
CA MET A 11 -14.91 23.54 28.41
C MET A 11 -13.45 23.10 28.24
N PHE A 12 -12.50 24.05 28.13
CA PHE A 12 -11.09 23.71 27.90
C PHE A 12 -10.40 23.11 29.12
N THR A 13 -10.80 23.51 30.35
CA THR A 13 -10.23 22.95 31.57
C THR A 13 -10.69 21.52 31.85
N ALA A 14 -11.92 21.16 31.47
CA ALA A 14 -12.43 19.79 31.60
C ALA A 14 -11.80 18.82 30.57
N VAL A 15 -11.53 19.27 29.34
CA VAL A 15 -10.92 18.44 28.29
C VAL A 15 -9.46 18.10 28.61
N VAL A 16 -8.71 19.00 29.26
CA VAL A 16 -7.28 18.79 29.57
C VAL A 16 -7.08 17.86 30.78
N ALA A 17 -8.07 17.72 31.67
CA ALA A 17 -7.94 16.92 32.90
C ALA A 17 -8.34 15.43 32.76
N PHE A 18 -8.95 15.02 31.65
CA PHE A 18 -9.47 13.65 31.46
C PHE A 18 -8.83 12.86 30.31
N VAL A 19 -7.69 13.31 29.78
CA VAL A 19 -6.95 12.59 28.72
C VAL A 19 -5.51 12.25 29.15
N PRO A 20 -5.28 11.50 30.23
CA PRO A 20 -4.41 10.36 30.14
C PRO A 20 -5.28 9.15 29.75
N ILE A 21 -4.80 8.19 28.94
CA ILE A 21 -5.47 6.91 28.57
C ILE A 21 -6.18 6.86 27.20
N VAL A 22 -5.89 7.76 26.26
CA VAL A 22 -5.98 7.37 24.83
C VAL A 22 -4.66 7.71 24.18
N ALA A 23 -3.76 6.72 24.17
CA ALA A 23 -2.68 6.70 23.20
C ALA A 23 -3.34 6.70 21.82
N VAL A 24 -3.45 7.87 21.21
CA VAL A 24 -3.81 8.01 19.81
C VAL A 24 -2.66 7.38 19.04
N VAL A 25 -2.78 6.10 18.73
CA VAL A 25 -2.03 5.49 17.63
C VAL A 25 -2.56 6.18 16.40
N ALA A 26 -1.86 7.23 15.98
CA ALA A 26 -2.11 7.88 14.72
C ALA A 26 -1.86 6.84 13.61
N LEU A 27 -2.94 6.22 13.13
CA LEU A 27 -2.95 5.58 11.82
C LEU A 27 -2.92 6.71 10.78
N GLY A 28 -1.73 7.30 10.61
CA GLY A 28 -1.43 8.14 9.45
C GLY A 28 -1.53 7.30 8.16
N PRO A 29 -1.69 7.94 6.99
CA PRO A 29 -1.79 7.22 5.72
C PRO A 29 -0.54 6.36 5.57
N ASP A 30 -0.75 5.06 5.38
CA ASP A 30 0.20 4.04 4.94
C ASP A 30 1.67 4.51 5.07
N GLN A 31 2.20 4.50 6.29
CA GLN A 31 3.64 4.48 6.43
C GLN A 31 4.04 3.17 5.78
N ALA A 32 4.38 3.22 4.50
CA ALA A 32 5.07 2.16 3.79
C ALA A 32 6.20 1.78 4.75
N ALA A 33 6.03 0.65 5.43
CA ALA A 33 7.09 0.04 6.20
C ALA A 33 8.31 0.05 5.28
N PRO A 34 9.54 0.27 5.78
CA PRO A 34 10.72 0.23 4.93
C PRO A 34 10.63 -1.08 4.15
N VAL A 35 10.25 -0.95 2.88
CA VAL A 35 10.09 -2.12 2.02
C VAL A 35 11.49 -2.68 2.06
N ALA A 36 11.65 -3.90 2.59
CA ALA A 36 12.81 -4.67 2.21
C ALA A 36 12.91 -4.48 0.70
N SER A 37 14.00 -3.86 0.23
CA SER A 37 14.13 -3.43 -1.17
C SER A 37 13.62 -4.55 -2.05
N CYS A 38 12.77 -4.28 -3.04
CA CYS A 38 12.10 -5.36 -3.79
C CYS A 38 13.09 -6.43 -4.30
N ASP A 39 14.37 -6.05 -4.50
CA ASP A 39 15.52 -6.93 -4.75
C ASP A 39 15.71 -8.08 -3.75
N VAL A 40 15.38 -7.92 -2.46
CA VAL A 40 15.46 -8.99 -1.46
C VAL A 40 14.53 -10.15 -1.84
N LEU A 41 13.36 -9.84 -2.42
CA LEU A 41 12.42 -10.86 -2.90
C LEU A 41 13.00 -11.64 -4.08
N ALA A 42 13.88 -11.05 -4.88
CA ALA A 42 14.57 -11.76 -5.96
C ALA A 42 15.51 -12.86 -5.44
N SER A 43 16.00 -12.74 -4.21
CA SER A 43 16.89 -13.72 -3.58
C SER A 43 16.17 -14.89 -2.90
N LEU A 44 14.83 -14.87 -2.86
CA LEU A 44 14.07 -15.93 -2.20
C LEU A 44 14.13 -17.23 -3.02
N ALA A 45 14.54 -18.32 -2.38
CA ALA A 45 14.56 -19.64 -2.98
C ALA A 45 13.16 -20.28 -2.92
N LEU A 46 12.60 -20.64 -4.08
CA LEU A 46 11.35 -21.39 -4.17
C LEU A 46 11.63 -22.88 -4.39
N PRO A 47 10.93 -23.79 -3.69
CA PRO A 47 10.97 -25.20 -4.04
C PRO A 47 10.31 -25.38 -5.41
N ASN A 48 11.04 -25.97 -6.36
CA ASN A 48 10.57 -26.24 -7.74
C ASN A 48 10.33 -24.99 -8.60
N GLY A 49 11.05 -23.90 -8.36
CA GLY A 49 11.00 -22.75 -9.25
C GLY A 49 12.08 -21.73 -9.01
N THR A 50 12.25 -20.85 -10.00
CA THR A 50 13.26 -19.78 -9.96
C THR A 50 12.58 -18.44 -10.12
N ILE A 51 12.91 -17.50 -9.24
CA ILE A 51 12.53 -16.09 -9.41
C ILE A 51 13.39 -15.51 -10.52
N THR A 52 12.76 -15.00 -11.58
CA THR A 52 13.42 -14.43 -12.75
C THR A 52 13.53 -12.90 -12.67
N GLY A 53 12.84 -12.27 -11.71
CA GLY A 53 12.94 -10.83 -11.48
C GLY A 53 12.06 -10.35 -10.34
N ALA A 54 12.45 -9.23 -9.74
CA ALA A 54 11.65 -8.45 -8.83
C ALA A 54 11.79 -6.97 -9.19
N GLU A 55 10.67 -6.28 -9.38
CA GLU A 55 10.63 -4.88 -9.82
C GLU A 55 9.75 -4.07 -8.88
N ALA A 56 10.24 -2.92 -8.42
CA ALA A 56 9.40 -1.94 -7.73
C ALA A 56 8.53 -1.23 -8.77
N ILE A 57 7.21 -1.30 -8.59
CA ILE A 57 6.23 -0.64 -9.44
C ILE A 57 5.62 0.51 -8.65
N GLU A 58 5.76 1.72 -9.19
CA GLU A 58 5.15 2.92 -8.63
C GLU A 58 3.62 2.87 -8.70
N ALA A 59 2.96 3.66 -7.85
CA ALA A 59 1.52 3.73 -7.82
C ALA A 59 0.93 4.06 -9.20
N GLY A 60 -0.05 3.26 -9.64
CA GLY A 60 -0.70 3.39 -10.94
C GLY A 60 0.18 3.14 -12.18
N ALA A 61 1.45 2.77 -12.01
CA ALA A 61 2.40 2.56 -13.11
C ALA A 61 2.44 1.12 -13.65
N PHE A 62 1.66 0.21 -13.08
CA PHE A 62 1.68 -1.19 -13.48
C PHE A 62 1.14 -1.39 -14.90
N VAL A 63 1.98 -2.01 -15.74
CA VAL A 63 1.60 -2.49 -17.08
C VAL A 63 1.73 -4.01 -17.09
N PRO A 64 0.62 -4.75 -17.21
CA PRO A 64 0.68 -6.20 -17.31
C PRO A 64 1.45 -6.64 -18.56
N PRO A 65 2.09 -7.81 -18.57
CA PRO A 65 2.72 -8.35 -19.78
C PRO A 65 1.64 -8.73 -20.81
N MET A 66 1.68 -8.10 -21.98
CA MET A 66 0.84 -8.46 -23.13
C MET A 66 1.59 -9.34 -24.13
N ARG A 67 0.82 -10.12 -24.90
CA ARG A 67 1.37 -10.79 -26.09
C ARG A 67 1.87 -9.74 -27.09
N PRO A 68 2.94 -10.05 -27.86
CA PRO A 68 3.42 -9.17 -28.92
C PRO A 68 2.27 -8.75 -29.86
N GLY A 69 2.24 -7.46 -30.24
CA GLY A 69 1.21 -6.91 -31.12
C GLY A 69 -0.14 -6.60 -30.45
N ARG A 70 -0.24 -6.72 -29.12
CA ARG A 70 -1.44 -6.32 -28.36
C ARG A 70 -1.11 -5.15 -27.43
N SER A 71 -1.96 -4.13 -27.47
CA SER A 71 -1.96 -3.03 -26.49
C SER A 71 -3.19 -3.10 -25.60
N MET A 72 -3.10 -2.50 -24.42
CA MET A 72 -4.25 -2.34 -23.54
C MET A 72 -5.20 -1.26 -24.04
N SER A 73 -6.49 -1.52 -23.93
CA SER A 73 -7.49 -0.46 -24.04
C SER A 73 -7.35 0.54 -22.89
N ALA A 74 -7.84 1.78 -23.09
CA ALA A 74 -7.86 2.80 -22.05
C ALA A 74 -8.64 2.33 -20.80
N GLY A 75 -9.75 1.61 -20.99
CA GLY A 75 -10.55 1.05 -19.89
C GLY A 75 -9.77 0.05 -19.05
N GLN A 76 -8.99 -0.84 -19.68
CA GLN A 76 -8.15 -1.79 -18.95
C GLN A 76 -7.03 -1.09 -18.18
N ARG A 77 -6.45 -0.01 -18.71
CA ARG A 77 -5.44 0.76 -17.98
C ARG A 77 -6.01 1.38 -16.70
N ARG A 78 -7.21 1.96 -16.77
CA ARG A 78 -7.90 2.56 -15.60
C ARG A 78 -8.05 1.58 -14.43
N GLN A 79 -8.14 0.27 -14.69
CA GLN A 79 -8.25 -0.74 -13.63
C GLN A 79 -6.98 -0.84 -12.77
N PHE A 80 -5.82 -0.50 -13.32
CA PHE A 80 -4.53 -0.59 -12.61
C PHE A 80 -4.01 0.76 -12.11
N GLU A 81 -4.61 1.87 -12.55
CA GLU A 81 -4.21 3.23 -12.14
C GLU A 81 -4.42 3.49 -10.63
N ALA A 82 -5.36 2.79 -10.00
CA ALA A 82 -5.62 2.91 -8.56
C ALA A 82 -4.76 1.98 -7.70
N LEU A 83 -3.85 1.19 -8.29
CA LEU A 83 -2.95 0.34 -7.51
C LEU A 83 -1.95 1.21 -6.73
N PRO A 84 -1.73 0.93 -5.43
CA PRO A 84 -0.64 1.55 -4.68
C PRO A 84 0.72 1.10 -5.25
N ALA A 85 1.82 1.65 -4.75
CA ALA A 85 3.14 1.14 -5.08
C ALA A 85 3.31 -0.30 -4.53
N PHE A 86 3.96 -1.19 -5.29
CA PHE A 86 4.16 -2.59 -4.90
C PHE A 86 5.40 -3.22 -5.55
N CYS A 87 5.87 -4.34 -4.98
CA CYS A 87 6.93 -5.16 -5.59
C CYS A 87 6.30 -6.25 -6.48
N ARG A 88 6.56 -6.17 -7.78
CA ARG A 88 6.20 -7.22 -8.75
C ARG A 88 7.29 -8.27 -8.78
N VAL A 89 6.96 -9.52 -8.46
CA VAL A 89 7.88 -10.66 -8.56
C VAL A 89 7.45 -11.56 -9.71
N THR A 90 8.40 -11.92 -10.57
CA THR A 90 8.19 -12.90 -11.65
C THR A 90 8.98 -14.16 -11.35
N ALA A 91 8.33 -15.31 -11.44
CA ALA A 91 8.97 -16.61 -11.22
C ALA A 91 8.52 -17.62 -12.27
N THR A 92 9.41 -18.56 -12.59
CA THR A 92 9.10 -19.74 -13.40
C THR A 92 9.03 -20.94 -12.46
N LEU A 93 7.85 -21.57 -12.40
CA LEU A 93 7.61 -22.78 -11.60
C LEU A 93 7.63 -24.01 -12.50
N THR A 94 8.24 -25.07 -12.02
CA THR A 94 8.13 -26.41 -12.60
C THR A 94 6.80 -27.01 -12.13
N PRO A 95 5.86 -27.34 -13.04
CA PRO A 95 4.59 -27.95 -12.66
C PRO A 95 4.82 -29.29 -11.95
N SER A 96 4.12 -29.53 -10.85
CA SER A 96 4.06 -30.84 -10.21
C SER A 96 3.05 -31.74 -10.91
N SER A 97 3.36 -33.03 -11.02
CA SER A 97 2.47 -34.05 -11.61
C SER A 97 1.30 -34.42 -10.69
N ASP A 98 0.43 -33.46 -10.36
CA ASP A 98 -0.78 -33.71 -9.55
C ASP A 98 -2.03 -33.72 -10.45
N SER A 99 -2.05 -34.60 -11.45
CA SER A 99 -3.18 -34.75 -12.39
C SER A 99 -3.41 -36.21 -12.76
#